data_AF-A0A5C8TL12-F1
#
_entry.id   AF-A0A5C8TL12-F1
#
_cell.length_a   1.000
_cell.length_b   1.000
_cell.length_c   1.000
_cell.angle_alpha   90.00
_cell.angle_beta   90.00
_cell.angle_gamma   90.00
#
_symmetry.space_group_name_H-M   'P 1'
#
loop_
_entity.id
_entity.type
_entity.pdbx_description
1 polymer ?
#
loop_
_entity_poly.entity_id
_entity_poly.type
_entity_poly.pdbx_seq_one_letter_code
_entity_poly.pdbx_strand_id
1 'polypeptide(L)' 'MTVGYDYMLRKPSGPSAPKMFLDTRVVPAVVNIAGGVEVALNRASARTGLHPMLLLVGIATAAIVVGRRVRGGSR' A
#
# COMPACT_ATOMS: atom_id res chain seq x y z
N MET A 1 -3.60 40.22 -3.79
CA MET A 1 -2.93 39.38 -4.78
C MET A 1 -4.02 38.79 -5.66
N THR A 2 -4.28 39.44 -6.80
CA THR A 2 -5.37 39.08 -7.71
C THR A 2 -4.77 38.24 -8.81
N VAL A 3 -5.24 37.02 -8.98
CA VAL A 3 -4.72 36.11 -9.99
C VAL A 3 -5.11 36.67 -11.37
N GLY A 4 -4.14 37.11 -12.18
CA GLY A 4 -4.37 37.82 -13.45
C GLY A 4 -4.79 36.87 -14.56
N TYR A 5 -5.75 37.27 -15.41
CA TYR A 5 -6.53 36.49 -16.42
C TYR A 5 -5.74 35.44 -17.22
N ASP A 6 -4.45 35.68 -17.42
CA ASP A 6 -3.44 34.77 -18.01
C ASP A 6 -3.24 33.46 -17.23
N TYR A 7 -3.59 33.41 -15.94
CA TYR A 7 -3.53 32.21 -15.11
C TYR A 7 -4.44 31.07 -15.57
N MET A 8 -5.57 31.40 -16.21
CA MET A 8 -6.51 30.39 -16.73
C MET A 8 -6.06 29.85 -18.09
N LEU A 9 -5.12 30.52 -18.76
CA LEU A 9 -4.58 30.11 -20.07
C LEU A 9 -3.28 29.30 -19.95
N ARG A 10 -2.56 29.42 -18.83
CA ARG A 10 -1.32 28.68 -18.59
C ARG A 10 -1.62 27.32 -17.97
N LYS A 11 -1.67 26.26 -18.80
CA LYS A 11 -1.66 24.90 -18.25
C LYS A 11 -0.33 24.69 -17.53
N PRO A 12 -0.32 24.28 -16.25
CA PRO A 12 0.91 23.94 -15.57
C PRO A 12 1.61 22.80 -16.33
N SER A 13 2.94 22.80 -16.30
CA SER A 13 3.72 21.68 -16.81
C SER A 13 3.20 20.37 -16.20
N GLY A 14 3.16 19.30 -17.00
CA GLY A 14 2.68 17.99 -16.56
C GLY A 14 3.42 17.46 -15.32
N PRO A 15 2.87 16.44 -14.65
CA PRO A 15 3.49 15.87 -13.46
C PRO A 15 4.92 15.40 -13.78
N SER A 16 5.83 15.59 -12.83
CA SER A 16 7.19 15.07 -12.95
C SER A 16 7.17 13.54 -13.09
N ALA A 17 8.17 12.97 -13.78
CA ALA A 17 8.25 11.52 -14.02
C ALA A 17 8.14 10.67 -12.72
N PRO A 18 8.74 11.07 -11.58
CA PRO A 18 8.55 10.35 -10.32
C PRO A 18 7.10 10.38 -9.83
N LYS A 19 6.41 11.53 -9.93
CA LYS A 19 5.01 11.63 -9.53
C LYS A 19 4.12 10.76 -10.40
N MET A 20 4.33 10.80 -11.71
CA MET A 20 3.59 9.96 -12.66
C MET A 20 3.81 8.47 -12.36
N PHE A 21 5.03 8.04 -12.04
CA PHE A 21 5.33 6.64 -11.69
C PHE A 21 4.61 6.20 -10.41
N LEU A 22 4.64 7.04 -9.36
CA LEU A 22 3.97 6.74 -8.09
C LEU A 22 2.46 6.62 -8.31
N ASP A 23 1.84 7.63 -8.94
CA ASP A 23 0.39 7.72 -9.09
C ASP A 23 -0.17 6.61 -10.01
N THR A 24 0.60 6.14 -11.01
CA THR A 24 0.12 5.15 -12.00
C THR A 24 0.51 3.71 -11.70
N ARG A 25 1.60 3.46 -10.98
CA ARG A 25 2.10 2.10 -10.74
C ARG A 25 2.12 1.74 -9.27
N VAL A 26 2.73 2.57 -8.44
CA VAL A 26 2.94 2.23 -7.03
C VAL A 26 1.63 2.29 -6.25
N VAL A 27 0.90 3.40 -6.37
CA VAL A 27 -0.35 3.58 -5.63
C VAL A 27 -1.38 2.50 -6.00
N PRO A 28 -1.69 2.23 -7.29
CA PRO A 28 -2.65 1.19 -7.63
C PRO A 28 -2.20 -0.20 -7.18
N ALA A 29 -0.91 -0.52 -7.29
CA ALA A 29 -0.40 -1.82 -6.84
C ALA A 29 -0.60 -2.01 -5.32
N VAL A 30 -0.24 -1.01 -4.52
CA VAL A 30 -0.39 -1.07 -3.05
C VAL A 30 -1.85 -1.17 -2.66
N VAL A 31 -2.74 -0.39 -3.28
CA VAL A 31 -4.18 -0.42 -3.01
C VAL A 31 -4.79 -1.79 -3.36
N ASN A 32 -4.42 -2.35 -4.51
CA ASN A 32 -4.91 -3.68 -4.93
C ASN A 32 -4.43 -4.77 -3.97
N ILE A 33 -3.18 -4.71 -3.50
CA ILE A 33 -2.65 -5.66 -2.52
C ILE A 33 -3.39 -5.52 -1.20
N ALA A 34 -3.58 -4.29 -0.69
CA ALA A 34 -4.29 -4.04 0.57
C ALA A 34 -5.72 -4.57 0.52
N GLY A 35 -6.47 -4.25 -0.54
CA GLY A 35 -7.83 -4.76 -0.73
C GLY A 35 -7.88 -6.29 -0.84
N GLY A 36 -6.91 -6.91 -1.53
CA GLY A 36 -6.79 -8.36 -1.59
C GLY A 36 -6.56 -9.01 -0.23
N VAL A 37 -5.73 -8.40 0.61
CA VAL A 37 -5.45 -8.86 1.98
C VAL A 37 -6.70 -8.76 2.86
N GLU A 38 -7.47 -7.68 2.78
CA GLU A 38 -8.73 -7.54 3.51
C GLU A 38 -9.74 -8.64 3.16
N VAL A 39 -9.92 -8.94 1.87
CA VAL A 39 -10.81 -10.02 1.40
C VAL A 39 -10.33 -11.37 1.91
N ALA A 40 -9.02 -11.63 1.86
CA ALA A 40 -8.44 -12.87 2.36
C ALA A 40 -8.64 -13.04 3.87
N LEU A 41 -8.43 -11.97 4.65
CA LEU A 41 -8.64 -11.94 6.10
C LEU A 41 -10.11 -12.19 6.47
N ASN A 42 -11.05 -11.54 5.79
CA ASN A 42 -12.47 -11.74 6.02
C ASN A 42 -12.89 -13.18 5.71
N ARG A 43 -12.37 -13.76 4.62
CA ARG A 43 -12.63 -15.17 4.28
C ARG A 43 -12.00 -16.13 5.29
N ALA A 44 -10.79 -15.85 5.77
CA ALA A 44 -10.12 -16.67 6.77
C ALA A 44 -10.83 -16.58 8.12
N SER A 45 -11.29 -15.39 8.51
CA SER A 45 -12.11 -15.17 9.70
C SER A 45 -13.41 -15.97 9.64
N ALA A 46 -14.14 -15.91 8.53
CA ALA A 46 -15.36 -16.70 8.32
C ALA A 46 -15.13 -18.22 8.41
N ARG A 47 -13.94 -18.70 8.03
CA ARG A 47 -13.59 -20.14 8.09
C ARG A 47 -13.09 -20.59 9.45
N THR A 48 -12.43 -19.72 10.20
CA THR A 48 -11.75 -20.07 11.46
C THR A 48 -12.51 -19.60 12.70
N GLY A 49 -13.50 -18.72 12.55
CA GLY A 49 -14.18 -18.05 13.65
C GLY A 49 -13.33 -16.99 14.37
N LEU A 50 -12.07 -16.79 13.95
CA LEU A 50 -11.15 -15.84 14.56
C LEU A 50 -11.40 -14.42 14.05
N HIS A 51 -11.25 -13.43 14.91
CA HIS A 51 -11.38 -12.03 14.52
C HIS A 51 -10.29 -11.65 13.50
N PRO A 52 -10.60 -10.92 12.39
CA PRO A 52 -9.63 -10.58 11.35
C PRO A 52 -8.35 -9.91 11.88
N MET A 53 -8.49 -9.07 12.92
CA MET A 53 -7.34 -8.40 13.54
C MET A 53 -6.34 -9.40 14.15
N LEU A 54 -6.81 -10.50 14.75
CA LEU A 54 -5.93 -11.50 15.36
C LEU A 54 -5.13 -12.25 14.27
N LEU A 55 -5.78 -12.56 13.14
CA LEU A 55 -5.12 -13.16 11.98
C LEU A 55 -4.05 -12.22 11.41
N LEU A 56 -4.37 -10.93 11.28
CA LEU A 56 -3.42 -9.93 10.80
C LEU A 56 -2.19 -9.81 11.73
N VAL A 57 -2.41 -9.70 13.04
CA VAL A 57 -1.32 -9.64 14.04
C VAL A 57 -0.47 -10.92 13.98
N GLY A 58 -1.09 -12.09 13.89
CA GLY A 58 -0.39 -13.37 13.77
C GLY A 58 0.52 -13.42 12.53
N ILE A 59 -0.01 -13.05 11.36
CA ILE A 59 0.75 -12.99 10.11
C ILE A 59 1.90 -11.99 10.21
N ALA A 60 1.64 -10.79 10.71
CA ALA A 60 2.66 -9.75 10.85
C ALA A 60 3.80 -10.18 11.78
N THR A 61 3.46 -10.80 12.92
CA THR A 61 4.44 -11.30 13.88
C THR A 61 5.29 -12.41 13.26
N ALA A 62 4.67 -13.37 12.57
CA ALA A 62 5.37 -14.44 11.87
C ALA A 62 6.33 -13.88 10.80
N ALA A 63 5.88 -12.91 10.01
CA ALA A 63 6.72 -12.28 8.98
C ALA A 63 7.95 -11.58 9.58
N ILE A 64 7.79 -10.88 10.71
CA ILE A 64 8.91 -10.24 11.42
C ILE A 64 9.91 -11.29 11.92
N VAL A 65 9.42 -12.37 12.55
CA VAL A 65 10.27 -13.44 13.09
C VAL A 65 11.05 -14.12 11.97
N VAL A 66 10.38 -14.48 10.86
CA VAL A 66 11.04 -15.10 9.70
C VAL A 66 12.05 -14.13 9.09
N GLY A 67 11.69 -12.86 8.90
CA GLY A 67 12.61 -11.85 8.35
C GLY A 67 13.88 -11.68 9.20
N ARG A 68 13.73 -11.67 10.53
CA ARG A 68 14.88 -11.64 11.46
C ARG A 68 15.72 -12.91 11.35
N ARG A 69 15.09 -14.09 11.24
CA ARG A 69 15.81 -15.37 11.13
C ARG A 69 16.61 -15.49 9.83
N VAL A 70 16.05 -15.02 8.72
CA VAL A 70 16.72 -14.95 7.41
C VAL A 70 17.92 -14.00 7.47
N ARG A 71 17.74 -12.81 8.06
CA ARG A 71 18.82 -11.82 8.19
C ARG A 71 19.95 -12.26 9.12
N GLY A 72 19.62 -13.02 10.17
CA GLY A 72 20.61 -13.56 11.11
C GLY A 72 21.38 -14.79 10.61
N GLY A 73 20.86 -15.52 9.63
CA GLY A 73 21.52 -16.70 9.05
C GLY A 73 22.44 -16.42 7.86
N SER A 74 22.61 -15.15 7.48
CA SER A 74 23.42 -14.71 6.33
C SER A 74 24.75 -14.06 6.74
N ARG A 75 25.23 -14.35 7.96
CA ARG A 75 26.55 -13.99 8.49
C ARG A 75 27.29 -15.26 8.86
#